data_AF-A0A7C2I9Y5-F1
#
_entry.id   AF-A0A7C2I9Y5-F1
#
_cell.length_a   1.000
_cell.length_b   1.000
_cell.length_c   1.000
_cell.angle_alpha   90.00
_cell.angle_beta   90.00
_cell.angle_gamma   90.00
#
_symmetry.space_group_name_H-M   'P 1'
#
loop_
_entity.id
_entity.type
_entity.pdbx_description
1 polymer ?
#
loop_
_entity_poly.entity_id
_entity_poly.type
_entity_poly.pdbx_seq_one_letter_code
_entity_poly.pdbx_strand_id
1 'polypeptide(L)' 'NMHKASEIGIDDFQAKRSPDEAYRTAPLKGLWTHQRGGFYHDGRFPSLLDVVNHYDEFFKLSLTEQEKLELVEYLKSL' A
#
# COMPACT_ATOMS: atom_id res chain seq x y z
N ASN A 1 -11.23 6.15 7.78
CA ASN A 1 -10.31 5.63 6.74
C ASN A 1 -9.12 6.59 6.56
N MET A 2 -8.53 7.03 7.68
CA MET A 2 -7.37 7.91 7.73
C MET A 2 -6.37 7.23 8.67
N HIS A 3 -5.09 7.25 8.31
CA HIS A 3 -4.04 6.54 9.01
C HIS A 3 -2.83 7.46 9.22
N LYS A 4 -2.20 7.36 10.38
CA LYS A 4 -0.89 7.98 10.61
C LYS A 4 0.17 7.25 9.80
N ALA A 5 1.24 7.96 9.46
CA ALA A 5 2.38 7.38 8.75
C ALA A 5 2.95 6.13 9.46
N SER A 6 3.02 6.19 10.79
CA SER A 6 3.48 5.08 11.65
C SER A 6 2.55 3.87 11.68
N GLU A 7 1.29 3.99 11.26
CA GLU A 7 0.35 2.86 11.20
C GLU A 7 0.47 2.07 9.90
N ILE A 8 1.05 2.68 8.87
CA ILE A 8 1.21 2.10 7.53
C ILE A 8 2.68 1.98 7.12
N GLY A 9 3.60 2.16 8.06
CA GLY A 9 5.03 1.89 7.89
C GLY A 9 5.79 2.87 6.98
N ILE A 10 5.34 4.12 6.87
CA ILE A 10 6.02 5.15 6.07
C ILE A 10 6.37 6.40 6.89
N ASP A 11 7.17 7.28 6.30
CA ASP A 11 7.45 8.62 6.84
C ASP A 11 6.22 9.54 6.75
N ASP A 12 6.18 10.58 7.58
CA ASP A 12 5.04 11.49 7.69
C ASP A 12 5.19 12.78 6.86
N PHE A 13 6.18 12.84 5.96
CA PHE A 13 6.55 14.08 5.27
C PHE A 13 5.38 14.68 4.46
N GLN A 14 4.63 13.83 3.77
CA GLN A 14 3.47 14.26 2.97
C GLN A 14 2.24 14.48 3.85
N ALA A 15 2.02 13.63 4.86
CA ALA A 15 0.92 13.80 5.81
C ALA A 15 0.98 15.16 6.54
N LYS A 16 2.17 15.57 7.01
CA LYS A 16 2.41 16.87 7.68
C LYS A 16 2.04 18.11 6.86
N ARG A 17 1.79 17.96 5.55
CA ARG A 17 1.38 19.05 4.65
C ARG A 17 -0.14 19.11 4.45
N SER A 18 -0.88 18.16 5.02
CA SER A 18 -2.33 18.10 4.99
C SER A 18 -2.93 18.61 6.31
N PRO A 19 -4.13 19.21 6.30
CA PRO A 19 -4.80 19.68 7.52
C PRO A 19 -5.05 18.57 8.56
N ASP A 20 -5.22 17.33 8.10
CA ASP A 20 -5.54 16.18 8.94
C ASP A 20 -4.30 15.40 9.41
N GLU A 21 -3.10 15.78 8.95
CA GLU A 21 -1.84 15.11 9.24
C GLU A 21 -1.85 13.57 9.04
N ALA A 22 -2.62 13.09 8.06
CA ALA A 22 -2.88 11.66 7.88
C ALA A 22 -3.00 11.25 6.40
N TYR A 23 -2.83 9.95 6.15
CA TYR A 23 -3.01 9.31 4.85
C TYR A 23 -4.40 8.70 4.74
N ARG A 24 -5.09 8.96 3.64
CA ARG A 24 -6.35 8.29 3.31
C ARG A 24 -6.07 6.99 2.57
N THR A 25 -6.73 5.89 2.97
CA THR A 25 -6.64 4.65 2.20
C THR A 25 -7.36 4.82 0.86
N ALA A 26 -6.65 4.53 -0.23
CA ALA A 26 -7.20 4.55 -1.57
C ALA A 26 -8.23 3.41 -1.75
N PRO A 27 -9.29 3.60 -2.55
CA PRO A 27 -10.18 2.51 -2.93
C PRO A 27 -9.39 1.39 -3.61
N LEU A 28 -9.63 0.13 -3.21
CA LEU A 28 -8.97 -1.02 -3.82
C LEU A 28 -9.57 -1.44 -5.17
N LYS A 29 -10.84 -1.07 -5.41
CA LYS A 29 -11.53 -1.37 -6.65
C LYS A 29 -10.86 -0.70 -7.85
N GLY A 30 -10.54 -1.48 -8.88
CA GLY A 30 -9.87 -1.00 -10.08
C GLY A 30 -8.37 -0.70 -9.89
N LEU A 31 -7.71 -1.30 -8.89
CA LEU A 31 -6.28 -1.10 -8.60
C LEU A 31 -5.38 -1.29 -9.83
N TRP A 32 -5.76 -2.20 -10.72
CA TRP A 32 -5.05 -2.50 -11.97
C TRP A 32 -4.89 -1.29 -12.90
N THR A 33 -5.74 -0.27 -12.77
CA THR A 33 -5.65 0.97 -13.57
C THR A 33 -4.53 1.92 -13.11
N HIS A 34 -3.97 1.71 -11.91
CA HIS A 34 -2.98 2.59 -11.26
C HIS A 34 -1.57 1.97 -11.21
N GLN A 35 -1.23 1.08 -12.15
CA GLN A 35 0.10 0.43 -12.17
C GLN A 35 1.21 1.31 -12.73
N ARG A 36 0.87 2.33 -13.54
CA ARG A 36 1.86 3.21 -14.16
C ARG A 36 2.29 4.28 -13.16
N GLY A 37 3.59 4.32 -12.85
CA GLY A 37 4.17 5.29 -11.90
C GLY A 37 4.31 4.76 -10.48
N GLY A 38 3.93 3.50 -10.22
CA GLY A 38 4.01 2.87 -8.90
C GLY A 38 2.80 3.14 -8.02
N PHE A 39 2.77 2.47 -6.87
CA PHE A 39 1.76 2.60 -5.83
C PHE A 39 2.20 3.61 -4.77
N TYR A 40 1.23 4.08 -3.98
CA TYR A 40 1.33 5.25 -3.09
C TYR A 40 1.45 6.57 -3.84
N HIS A 41 1.31 7.68 -3.11
CA HIS A 41 1.25 9.03 -3.66
C HIS A 41 2.54 9.50 -4.33
N ASP A 42 3.67 8.85 -4.06
CA ASP A 42 5.00 9.15 -4.58
C ASP A 42 5.59 8.02 -5.43
N GLY A 43 4.83 6.96 -5.69
CA GLY A 43 5.29 5.82 -6.50
C GLY A 43 6.37 4.97 -5.83
N ARG A 44 6.56 5.07 -4.50
CA ARG A 44 7.64 4.38 -3.77
C ARG A 44 7.63 2.85 -3.91
N PHE A 45 6.49 2.27 -4.27
CA PHE A 45 6.34 0.84 -4.53
C PHE A 45 6.12 0.60 -6.03
N PRO A 46 7.10 0.05 -6.77
CA PRO A 46 6.98 -0.16 -8.21
C PRO A 46 5.86 -1.13 -8.62
N SER A 47 5.52 -2.10 -7.77
CA SER A 47 4.51 -3.12 -8.04
C SER A 47 3.58 -3.36 -6.85
N LEU A 48 2.47 -4.06 -7.09
CA LEU A 48 1.55 -4.45 -6.02
C LEU A 48 2.18 -5.48 -5.08
N LEU A 49 3.09 -6.31 -5.60
CA LEU A 49 3.86 -7.24 -4.78
C LEU A 49 4.77 -6.49 -3.81
N ASP A 50 5.35 -5.36 -4.21
CA ASP A 50 6.17 -4.54 -3.31
C ASP A 50 5.33 -3.94 -2.16
N VAL A 51 4.09 -3.55 -2.44
CA VAL A 51 3.15 -3.10 -1.39
C VAL A 51 2.78 -4.25 -0.45
N VAL A 52 2.54 -5.45 -0.98
CA VAL A 52 2.24 -6.65 -0.17
C VAL A 52 3.44 -7.01 0.70
N ASN A 53 4.66 -7.03 0.14
CA ASN A 53 5.89 -7.29 0.87
C ASN A 53 6.12 -6.28 1.99
N HIS A 54 5.88 -4.99 1.73
CA HIS A 54 5.96 -3.94 2.74
C HIS A 54 5.06 -4.24 3.94
N TYR A 55 3.80 -4.59 3.70
CA TYR A 55 2.87 -4.88 4.80
C TYR A 55 3.12 -6.22 5.48
N ASP A 56 3.58 -7.24 4.74
CA ASP A 56 4.00 -8.53 5.30
C ASP A 56 5.15 -8.34 6.30
N GLU A 57 6.17 -7.56 5.93
CA GLU A 57 7.29 -7.22 6.82
C GLU A 57 6.84 -6.33 7.98
N PHE A 58 6.11 -5.24 7.69
CA PHE A 58 5.73 -4.25 8.67
C PHE A 58 4.80 -4.82 9.76
N PHE A 59 3.82 -5.65 9.37
CA PHE A 59 2.92 -6.31 10.30
C PHE A 59 3.39 -7.70 10.75
N LYS A 60 4.54 -8.19 10.22
CA LYS A 60 5.12 -9.50 10.54
C LYS A 60 4.14 -10.65 10.30
N LEU A 61 3.44 -10.61 9.17
CA LEU A 61 2.39 -11.57 8.83
C LEU A 61 2.93 -12.95 8.49
N SER A 62 4.20 -13.03 8.06
CA SER A 62 4.88 -14.27 7.70
C SER A 62 4.20 -15.00 6.55
N LEU A 63 3.73 -14.23 5.55
CA LEU A 63 3.10 -14.76 4.36
C LEU A 63 4.11 -15.59 3.56
N THR A 64 3.66 -16.75 3.10
CA THR A 64 4.39 -17.52 2.11
C THR A 64 4.39 -16.80 0.76
N GLU A 65 5.35 -17.12 -0.10
CA GLU A 65 5.41 -16.56 -1.46
C GLU A 65 4.13 -16.83 -2.25
N GLN A 66 3.51 -17.99 -2.05
CA GLN A 66 2.24 -18.33 -2.71
C GLN A 66 1.09 -17.42 -2.24
N GLU A 67 0.95 -17.20 -0.93
CA GLU A 67 -0.10 -16.33 -0.37
C GLU A 67 0.05 -14.88 -0.86
N LYS A 68 1.29 -14.38 -0.98
CA LYS A 68 1.54 -13.04 -1.52
C LYS A 68 1.08 -12.92 -2.98
N LEU A 69 1.42 -13.91 -3.81
CA LEU A 69 1.01 -13.94 -5.22
C LEU A 69 -0.51 -14.05 -5.36
N GLU A 70 -1.16 -14.90 -4.58
CA GLU A 70 -2.62 -15.04 -4.57
C GLU A 70 -3.31 -13.76 -4.10
N LEU A 71 -2.78 -13.09 -3.07
CA LEU A 71 -3.29 -11.80 -2.60
C LEU A 71 -3.18 -10.72 -3.70
N VAL A 72 -2.06 -10.68 -4.42
CA VAL A 72 -1.88 -9.76 -5.55
C VAL A 72 -2.96 -9.99 -6.63
N GLU A 73 -3.23 -11.25 -6.99
CA GLU A 73 -4.27 -11.57 -7.99
C GLU A 73 -5.68 -11.28 -7.48
N TYR A 74 -5.96 -11.58 -6.22
CA TYR A 74 -7.23 -11.22 -5.58
C TYR A 74 -7.47 -9.71 -5.63
N LEU A 75 -6.48 -8.90 -5.26
CA LEU A 75 -6.58 -7.44 -5.28
C LEU A 75 -6.78 -6.87 -6.70
N LYS A 76 -6.20 -7.50 -7.73
CA LYS A 76 -6.42 -7.10 -9.14
C LYS A 76 -7.85 -7.38 -9.61
N SER A 77 -8.55 -8.33 -8.98
CA SER A 77 -9.91 -8.74 -9.36
C SER A 77 -11.03 -7.84 -8.81
N LEU A 78 -10.69 -6.88 -7.93
CA LEU A 78 -11.65 -5.99 -7.24
C LEU A 78 -12.21 -4.84 -8.10
#